data_AF-A0A9Q1BZ43-F1
#
_entry.id   AF-A0A9Q1BZ43-F1
#
_cell.length_a   1.000
_cell.length_b   1.000
_cell.length_c   1.000
_cell.angle_alpha   90.00
_cell.angle_beta   90.00
_cell.angle_gamma   90.00
#
_symmetry.space_group_name_H-M   'P 1'
#
loop_
_entity.id
_entity.type
_entity.pdbx_description
1 polymer ?
#
loop_
_entity_poly.entity_id
_entity_poly.type
_entity_poly.pdbx_seq_one_letter_code
_entity_poly.pdbx_strand_id
1 'polypeptide(L)'
;MNWGTSILLSIVQFVVLSVCHAQKDWTINVVMGQDVMIPCGVQVRGTLERLVWKLGHYNSTEPLAYLVEGSRSCNTRKKENCDLRSDGTLELPNVQETDSGNYFCVIGSDEKYHSQHTLVVHPKVAFETFPKSEDVFVAQTGPDEIVLAYTIPVCKNTDVIGTVTCDPPSGAKIGIDVTEIVCNCIHSDNVVDTCETSIPGKYMLGYFA
;
A
#
# COMPACT_ATOMS: atom_id res chain seq x y z
N MET A 1 26.91 52.96 54.30
CA MET A 1 26.08 53.73 53.36
C MET A 1 26.42 53.27 51.96
N ASN A 2 25.40 53.29 51.11
CA ASN A 2 25.19 52.42 49.96
C ASN A 2 25.88 52.94 48.66
N TRP A 3 25.86 52.10 47.61
CA TRP A 3 26.00 52.36 46.16
C TRP A 3 27.39 52.26 45.47
N GLY A 4 27.48 51.37 44.48
CA GLY A 4 28.58 51.31 43.50
C GLY A 4 28.66 50.00 42.72
N THR A 5 27.72 49.80 41.79
CA THR A 5 27.58 48.66 40.87
C THR A 5 28.79 48.38 39.98
N SER A 6 29.12 47.11 39.73
CA SER A 6 29.64 46.71 38.41
C SER A 6 29.14 45.32 38.04
N ILE A 7 28.66 45.22 36.81
CA ILE A 7 27.73 44.24 36.28
C ILE A 7 28.55 43.09 35.67
N LEU A 8 28.42 41.88 36.20
CA LEU A 8 28.78 40.67 35.47
C LEU A 8 27.54 40.19 34.72
N LEU A 9 27.49 40.46 33.42
CA LEU A 9 26.51 39.89 32.50
C LEU A 9 26.74 38.37 32.41
N SER A 10 26.02 37.59 33.21
CA SER A 10 25.84 36.15 32.93
C SER A 10 24.72 35.98 31.91
N ILE A 11 25.12 35.87 30.65
CA ILE A 11 24.25 35.45 29.55
C ILE A 11 23.95 33.97 29.77
N VAL A 12 22.81 33.67 30.39
CA VAL A 12 22.27 32.30 30.41
C VAL A 12 21.74 32.02 29.01
N GLN A 13 22.56 31.39 28.18
CA GLN A 13 22.19 30.94 26.86
C GLN A 13 21.22 29.76 27.04
N PHE A 14 19.91 30.04 26.95
CA PHE A 14 18.89 29.00 26.84
C PHE A 14 19.14 28.26 25.52
N VAL A 15 19.87 27.15 25.60
CA VAL A 15 19.85 26.14 24.55
C VAL A 15 18.45 25.57 24.56
N VAL A 16 17.57 26.14 23.73
CA VAL A 16 16.30 25.50 23.40
C VAL A 16 16.69 24.25 22.63
N LEU A 17 16.77 23.12 23.34
CA LEU A 17 16.79 21.80 22.72
C LEU A 17 15.49 21.70 21.93
N SER A 18 15.57 22.03 20.64
CA SER A 18 14.54 21.68 19.68
C SER A 18 14.43 20.17 19.70
N VAL A 19 13.48 19.67 20.49
CA VAL A 19 13.04 18.29 20.39
C VAL A 19 12.30 18.21 19.06
N CYS A 20 13.03 17.84 18.00
CA CYS A 20 12.41 17.36 16.78
C CYS A 20 11.63 16.09 17.15
N HIS A 21 10.37 16.25 17.53
CA HIS A 21 9.41 15.15 17.48
C HIS A 21 9.16 14.87 16.00
N ALA A 22 10.02 14.05 15.41
CA ALA A 22 9.71 13.42 14.14
C ALA A 22 8.54 12.46 14.41
N GLN A 23 7.31 12.97 14.30
CA GLN A 23 6.11 12.16 14.36
C GLN A 23 6.16 11.29 13.11
N LYS A 24 6.49 10.01 13.30
CA LYS A 24 6.63 9.06 12.20
C LYS A 24 5.23 8.71 11.74
N ASP A 25 4.73 9.41 10.75
CA ASP A 25 3.46 9.11 10.10
C ASP A 25 3.60 7.83 9.27
N TRP A 26 2.74 6.83 9.51
CA TRP A 26 2.81 5.55 8.80
C TRP A 26 1.78 5.54 7.69
N THR A 27 2.24 5.61 6.44
CA THR A 27 1.36 5.45 5.28
C THR A 27 1.37 4.00 4.83
N ILE A 28 0.18 3.39 4.76
CA ILE A 28 -0.02 2.02 4.29
C ILE A 28 -0.78 2.10 2.97
N ASN A 29 -0.14 1.65 1.89
CA ASN A 29 -0.76 1.54 0.57
C ASN A 29 -1.23 0.10 0.38
N VAL A 30 -2.49 -0.08 0.01
CA VAL A 30 -3.10 -1.40 -0.20
C VAL A 30 -4.03 -1.35 -1.40
N VAL A 31 -4.19 -2.46 -2.12
CA VAL A 31 -5.13 -2.55 -3.25
C VAL A 31 -6.49 -3.04 -2.74
N MET A 32 -7.57 -2.49 -3.30
CA MET A 32 -8.94 -2.89 -3.02
C MET A 32 -9.13 -4.41 -3.11
N GLY A 33 -9.77 -4.97 -2.10
CA GLY A 33 -10.05 -6.40 -1.96
C GLY A 33 -8.92 -7.20 -1.29
N GLN A 34 -7.79 -6.59 -0.97
CA GLN A 34 -6.77 -7.22 -0.12
C GLN A 34 -7.13 -7.12 1.37
N ASP A 35 -6.51 -7.95 2.19
CA ASP A 35 -6.58 -7.83 3.64
C ASP A 35 -5.42 -6.96 4.13
N VAL A 36 -5.68 -6.03 5.03
CA VAL A 36 -4.63 -5.17 5.62
C VAL A 36 -4.52 -5.40 7.12
N MET A 37 -3.27 -5.42 7.57
CA MET A 37 -2.90 -5.50 8.99
C MET A 37 -2.24 -4.19 9.39
N ILE A 38 -2.86 -3.47 10.32
CA ILE A 38 -2.39 -2.19 10.83
C ILE A 38 -1.86 -2.42 12.25
N PRO A 39 -0.55 -2.65 12.42
CA PRO A 39 0.04 -2.82 13.74
C PRO A 39 -0.01 -1.49 14.50
N CYS A 40 -0.24 -1.51 15.81
CA CYS A 40 -0.23 -0.28 16.61
C CYS A 40 1.10 0.46 16.52
N GLY A 41 2.22 -0.24 16.33
CA GLY A 41 3.52 0.40 16.16
C GLY A 41 4.14 1.03 17.42
N VAL A 42 3.39 1.05 18.52
CA VAL A 42 3.88 1.38 19.85
C VAL A 42 4.44 0.11 20.50
N GLN A 43 5.68 0.17 20.98
CA GLN A 43 6.26 -0.93 21.76
C GLN A 43 5.81 -0.84 23.21
N VAL A 44 5.14 -1.88 23.69
CA VAL A 44 4.75 -2.04 25.09
C VAL A 44 5.70 -3.03 25.78
N ARG A 45 6.13 -2.69 27.00
CA ARG A 45 6.85 -3.62 27.87
C ARG A 45 5.84 -4.32 28.78
N GLY A 46 5.64 -5.63 28.57
CA GLY A 46 4.67 -6.42 29.35
C GLY A 46 3.39 -6.76 28.57
N THR A 47 2.35 -7.18 29.29
CA THR A 47 1.06 -7.55 28.70
C THR A 47 0.28 -6.31 28.28
N LEU A 48 -0.32 -6.34 27.09
CA LEU A 48 -1.21 -5.29 26.61
C LEU A 48 -2.56 -5.36 27.35
N GLU A 49 -2.75 -4.50 28.35
CA GLU A 49 -3.98 -4.49 29.16
C GLU A 49 -5.11 -3.67 28.53
N ARG A 50 -4.77 -2.56 27.87
CA ARG A 50 -5.73 -1.64 27.26
C ARG A 50 -5.20 -1.06 25.95
N LEU A 51 -5.95 -1.25 24.88
CA LEU A 51 -5.71 -0.66 23.57
C LEU A 51 -7.03 -0.22 22.93
N VAL A 52 -7.00 0.91 22.25
CA VAL A 52 -8.15 1.46 21.54
C VAL A 52 -7.72 1.93 20.15
N TRP A 53 -8.44 1.48 19.14
CA TRP A 53 -8.39 2.04 17.78
C TRP A 53 -9.48 3.08 17.59
N LYS A 54 -9.13 4.21 16.98
CA LYS A 54 -10.04 5.29 16.59
C LYS A 54 -9.92 5.55 15.09
N LEU A 55 -11.04 5.84 14.43
CA LEU A 55 -11.12 6.12 13.00
C LEU A 55 -11.36 7.61 12.73
N GLY A 56 -10.66 8.17 11.75
CA GLY A 56 -10.81 9.53 11.24
C GLY A 56 -10.12 10.58 12.10
N HIS A 57 -10.42 10.62 13.40
CA HIS A 57 -9.89 11.64 14.33
C HIS A 57 -9.36 11.04 15.63
N TYR A 58 -8.25 11.59 16.11
CA TYR A 58 -7.63 11.21 17.39
C TYR A 58 -8.57 11.42 18.60
N ASN A 59 -9.39 12.47 18.57
CA ASN A 59 -10.33 12.78 19.65
C ASN A 59 -11.69 12.07 19.51
N SER A 60 -11.80 11.04 18.65
CA SER A 60 -13.04 10.28 18.52
C SER A 60 -13.37 9.60 19.86
N THR A 61 -14.56 9.89 20.38
CA THR A 61 -15.06 9.32 21.64
C THR A 61 -15.56 7.89 21.48
N GLU A 62 -15.99 7.54 20.27
CA GLU A 62 -16.47 6.20 19.94
C GLU A 62 -15.34 5.39 19.30
N PRO A 63 -14.86 4.32 19.97
CA PRO A 63 -13.79 3.50 19.46
C PRO A 63 -14.24 2.70 18.22
N LEU A 64 -13.32 2.55 17.27
CA LEU A 64 -13.43 1.61 16.16
C LEU A 64 -13.27 0.17 16.67
N ALA A 65 -12.23 -0.08 17.47
CA ALA A 65 -11.97 -1.37 18.09
C ALA A 65 -11.30 -1.17 19.44
N TYR A 66 -11.44 -2.13 20.34
CA TYR A 66 -10.76 -2.07 21.64
C TYR A 66 -10.36 -3.45 22.13
N LEU A 67 -9.26 -3.46 22.89
CA LEU A 67 -8.82 -4.56 23.73
C LEU A 67 -8.78 -4.05 25.17
N VAL A 68 -9.54 -4.68 26.07
CA VAL A 68 -9.54 -4.35 27.49
C VAL A 68 -9.53 -5.66 28.27
N GLU A 69 -8.52 -5.87 29.12
CA GLU A 69 -8.39 -7.04 29.99
C GLU A 69 -8.51 -8.38 29.23
N GLY A 70 -7.95 -8.42 28.01
CA GLY A 70 -8.00 -9.60 27.12
C GLY A 70 -9.30 -9.77 26.32
N SER A 71 -10.35 -9.02 26.63
CA SER A 71 -11.55 -8.94 25.80
C SER A 71 -11.30 -8.05 24.59
N ARG A 72 -11.71 -8.50 23.40
CA ARG A 72 -11.48 -7.81 22.11
C ARG A 72 -12.80 -7.60 21.41
N SER A 73 -13.01 -6.42 20.85
CA SER A 73 -14.22 -6.10 20.10
C SER A 73 -13.96 -5.07 19.02
N CYS A 74 -14.57 -5.27 17.86
CA CYS A 74 -14.72 -4.28 16.81
C CYS A 74 -16.12 -3.68 16.83
N ASN A 75 -16.24 -2.40 16.52
CA ASN A 75 -17.50 -1.70 16.37
C ASN A 75 -17.97 -1.80 14.92
N THR A 76 -18.74 -2.85 14.63
CA THR A 76 -19.23 -3.14 13.28
C THR A 76 -20.15 -2.07 12.71
N ARG A 77 -20.74 -1.21 13.55
CA ARG A 77 -21.54 -0.04 13.09
C ARG A 77 -20.68 1.04 12.45
N LYS A 78 -19.42 1.15 12.86
CA LYS A 78 -18.44 2.06 12.24
C LYS A 78 -17.70 1.42 11.09
N LYS A 79 -17.45 0.11 11.19
CA LYS A 79 -16.66 -0.63 10.21
C LYS A 79 -17.06 -2.10 10.21
N GLU A 80 -17.79 -2.50 9.19
CA GLU A 80 -18.32 -3.86 9.08
C GLU A 80 -17.20 -4.91 8.94
N ASN A 81 -16.13 -4.56 8.22
CA ASN A 81 -14.94 -5.38 7.97
C ASN A 81 -13.82 -5.06 8.97
N CYS A 82 -14.04 -5.31 10.26
CA CYS A 82 -13.04 -5.08 11.31
C CYS A 82 -12.85 -6.33 12.15
N ASP A 83 -11.59 -6.72 12.35
CA ASP A 83 -11.18 -7.68 13.36
C ASP A 83 -9.98 -7.17 14.17
N LEU A 84 -9.84 -7.63 15.42
CA LEU A 84 -8.78 -7.20 16.33
C LEU A 84 -7.98 -8.38 16.87
N ARG A 85 -6.69 -8.41 16.55
CA ARG A 85 -5.77 -9.46 16.98
C ARG A 85 -5.38 -9.31 18.46
N SER A 86 -4.86 -10.38 19.05
CA SER A 86 -4.47 -10.41 20.47
C SER A 86 -3.27 -9.52 20.79
N ASP A 87 -2.44 -9.22 19.81
CA ASP A 87 -1.32 -8.28 19.89
C ASP A 87 -1.76 -6.81 19.72
N GLY A 88 -3.05 -6.55 19.48
CA GLY A 88 -3.59 -5.22 19.25
C GLY A 88 -3.51 -4.73 17.81
N THR A 89 -3.04 -5.56 16.87
CA THR A 89 -3.05 -5.27 15.44
C THR A 89 -4.49 -5.26 14.93
N LEU A 90 -4.87 -4.17 14.24
CA LEU A 90 -6.16 -4.04 13.59
C LEU A 90 -6.11 -4.73 12.22
N GLU A 91 -7.08 -5.59 11.94
CA GLU A 91 -7.20 -6.32 10.69
C GLU A 91 -8.46 -5.85 9.97
N LEU A 92 -8.31 -5.39 8.72
CA LEU A 92 -9.43 -5.03 7.86
C LEU A 92 -9.40 -5.96 6.63
N PRO A 93 -10.27 -6.98 6.59
CA PRO A 93 -10.33 -7.87 5.43
C PRO A 93 -11.05 -7.20 4.26
N ASN A 94 -10.70 -7.63 3.04
CA ASN A 94 -11.35 -7.21 1.78
C ASN A 94 -11.57 -5.69 1.71
N VAL A 95 -10.50 -4.91 1.87
CA VAL A 95 -10.57 -3.45 1.98
C VAL A 95 -11.25 -2.80 0.79
N GLN A 96 -12.06 -1.78 1.05
CA GLN A 96 -12.74 -0.96 0.07
C GLN A 96 -12.11 0.44 0.00
N GLU A 97 -12.34 1.18 -1.08
CA GLU A 97 -11.80 2.55 -1.21
C GLU A 97 -12.24 3.46 -0.05
N THR A 98 -13.51 3.30 0.38
CA THR A 98 -14.10 3.97 1.55
C THR A 98 -13.39 3.66 2.87
N ASP A 99 -12.51 2.66 2.89
CA ASP A 99 -11.73 2.31 4.05
C ASP A 99 -10.50 3.19 4.25
N SER A 100 -10.14 3.97 3.24
CA SER A 100 -9.08 4.97 3.32
C SER A 100 -9.34 5.98 4.43
N GLY A 101 -8.28 6.37 5.14
CA GLY A 101 -8.38 7.35 6.21
C GLY A 101 -7.33 7.18 7.29
N ASN A 102 -7.48 7.97 8.35
CA ASN A 102 -6.56 7.97 9.49
C ASN A 102 -7.05 7.01 10.58
N TYR A 103 -6.18 6.09 10.98
CA TYR A 103 -6.39 5.14 12.06
C TYR A 103 -5.44 5.47 13.19
N PHE A 104 -5.99 5.66 14.39
CA PHE A 104 -5.21 6.01 15.57
C PHE A 104 -5.24 4.84 16.55
N CYS A 105 -4.07 4.34 16.92
CA CYS A 105 -3.94 3.41 18.03
C CYS A 105 -3.59 4.18 19.29
N VAL A 106 -4.25 3.87 20.40
CA VAL A 106 -3.99 4.45 21.72
C VAL A 106 -3.83 3.32 22.74
N ILE A 107 -2.72 3.33 23.47
CA ILE A 107 -2.42 2.35 24.51
C ILE A 107 -2.50 3.00 25.90
N GLY A 108 -3.16 2.30 26.83
CA GLY A 108 -3.32 2.74 28.21
C GLY A 108 -4.44 3.76 28.42
N SER A 109 -4.66 4.12 29.69
CA SER A 109 -5.73 5.03 30.10
C SER A 109 -5.38 6.52 29.95
N ASP A 110 -4.10 6.84 29.95
CA ASP A 110 -3.62 8.22 29.95
C ASP A 110 -3.40 8.78 28.52
N GLU A 111 -3.76 8.01 27.49
CA GLU A 111 -3.57 8.28 26.06
C GLU A 111 -2.13 8.67 25.64
N LYS A 112 -1.17 8.48 26.54
CA LYS A 112 0.22 8.92 26.41
C LYS A 112 0.96 8.25 25.26
N TYR A 113 0.58 7.01 24.95
CA TYR A 113 1.21 6.20 23.94
C TYR A 113 0.24 5.99 22.78
N HIS A 114 0.52 6.63 21.66
CA HIS A 114 -0.32 6.53 20.48
C HIS A 114 0.50 6.54 19.20
N SER A 115 -0.16 6.12 18.11
CA SER A 115 0.36 6.17 16.75
C SER A 115 -0.74 6.57 15.78
N GLN A 116 -0.37 7.22 14.68
CA GLN A 116 -1.26 7.47 13.56
C GLN A 116 -0.82 6.67 12.34
N HIS A 117 -1.79 6.06 11.67
CA HIS A 117 -1.61 5.31 10.42
C HIS A 117 -2.58 5.87 9.38
N THR A 118 -2.06 6.24 8.22
CA THR A 118 -2.84 6.68 7.08
C THR A 118 -2.99 5.49 6.13
N LEU A 119 -4.19 4.95 6.04
CA LEU A 119 -4.52 3.91 5.06
C LEU A 119 -4.95 4.58 3.76
N VAL A 120 -4.28 4.22 2.66
CA VAL A 120 -4.64 4.62 1.30
C VAL A 120 -4.99 3.35 0.55
N VAL A 121 -6.27 3.19 0.21
CA VAL A 121 -6.77 2.05 -0.55
C VAL A 121 -6.86 2.46 -2.02
N HIS A 122 -6.10 1.76 -2.85
CA HIS A 122 -6.06 1.97 -4.28
C HIS A 122 -7.10 1.08 -4.96
N PRO A 123 -7.89 1.60 -5.90
CA PRO A 123 -8.85 0.79 -6.65
C PRO A 123 -8.15 -0.37 -7.37
N LYS A 124 -8.85 -1.49 -7.50
CA LYS A 124 -8.37 -2.61 -8.31
C LYS A 124 -8.50 -2.21 -9.78
N VAL A 125 -7.38 -2.24 -10.49
CA VAL A 125 -7.35 -1.86 -11.89
C VAL A 125 -7.61 -3.10 -12.71
N ALA A 126 -8.53 -2.97 -13.66
CA ALA A 126 -8.83 -4.02 -14.61
C ALA A 126 -8.32 -3.57 -15.97
N PHE A 127 -7.86 -4.52 -16.77
CA PHE A 127 -7.65 -4.22 -18.18
C PHE A 127 -8.93 -4.55 -18.93
N GLU A 128 -9.36 -3.68 -19.84
CA GLU A 128 -10.58 -3.91 -20.61
C GLU A 128 -10.41 -4.96 -21.71
N THR A 129 -9.22 -5.05 -22.28
CA THR A 129 -8.92 -5.94 -23.40
C THR A 129 -7.50 -6.46 -23.27
N PHE A 130 -7.30 -7.52 -22.48
CA PHE A 130 -6.03 -8.24 -22.51
C PHE A 130 -5.80 -8.90 -23.87
N PRO A 131 -4.55 -9.00 -24.36
CA PRO A 131 -4.27 -9.82 -25.53
C PRO A 131 -4.59 -11.27 -25.15
N LYS A 132 -5.70 -11.78 -25.68
CA LYS A 132 -5.98 -13.21 -25.61
C LYS A 132 -5.00 -13.92 -26.53
N SER A 133 -4.66 -15.16 -26.23
CA SER A 133 -3.75 -15.94 -27.07
C SER A 133 -4.20 -16.01 -28.55
N GLU A 134 -5.49 -15.92 -28.83
CA GLU A 134 -6.05 -15.86 -30.19
C GLU A 134 -5.75 -14.54 -30.93
N ASP A 135 -5.56 -13.43 -30.21
CA ASP A 135 -5.26 -12.11 -30.75
C ASP A 135 -3.73 -11.88 -30.92
N VAL A 136 -2.93 -12.92 -30.66
CA VAL A 136 -1.47 -12.89 -30.79
C VAL A 136 -1.07 -13.48 -32.14
N PHE A 137 -0.43 -12.66 -32.97
CA PHE A 137 0.08 -13.04 -34.28
C PHE A 137 1.59 -13.23 -34.23
N VAL A 138 2.05 -14.35 -34.76
CA VAL A 138 3.47 -14.68 -34.89
C VAL A 138 3.79 -14.99 -36.35
N ALA A 139 4.79 -14.32 -36.89
CA ALA A 139 5.28 -14.55 -38.25
C ALA A 139 6.79 -14.86 -38.22
N GLN A 140 7.20 -15.99 -38.81
CA GLN A 140 8.62 -16.29 -38.98
C GLN A 140 9.25 -15.36 -40.01
N THR A 141 10.36 -14.74 -39.64
CA THR A 141 11.14 -13.85 -40.51
C THR A 141 12.57 -14.35 -40.76
N GLY A 142 13.01 -15.35 -39.98
CA GLY A 142 14.30 -16.02 -40.13
C GLY A 142 14.31 -17.40 -39.46
N PRO A 143 15.47 -18.11 -39.47
CA PRO A 143 15.61 -19.42 -38.85
C PRO A 143 15.30 -19.42 -37.35
N ASP A 144 15.70 -18.35 -36.66
CA ASP A 144 15.54 -18.17 -35.21
C ASP A 144 14.83 -16.86 -34.84
N GLU A 145 14.22 -16.18 -35.83
CA GLU A 145 13.65 -14.83 -35.66
C GLU A 145 12.19 -14.79 -36.10
N ILE A 146 11.32 -14.32 -35.20
CA ILE A 146 9.90 -14.09 -35.45
C ILE A 146 9.53 -12.63 -35.23
N VAL A 147 8.49 -12.16 -35.89
CA VAL A 147 7.79 -10.92 -35.55
C VAL A 147 6.57 -11.28 -34.72
N LEU A 148 6.45 -10.67 -33.54
CA LEU A 148 5.31 -10.82 -32.64
C LEU A 148 4.45 -9.57 -32.69
N ALA A 149 3.18 -9.70 -33.07
CA ALA A 149 2.23 -8.60 -33.11
C ALA A 149 0.97 -8.94 -32.30
N TYR A 150 0.50 -8.00 -31.49
CA TYR A 150 -0.68 -8.14 -30.64
C TYR A 150 -1.28 -6.78 -30.32
N THR A 151 -2.54 -6.76 -29.89
CA THR A 151 -3.21 -5.52 -29.45
C THR A 151 -2.72 -5.14 -28.05
N ILE A 152 -2.18 -3.93 -27.88
CA ILE A 152 -1.76 -3.43 -26.57
C ILE A 152 -3.03 -3.24 -25.71
N PRO A 153 -3.08 -3.82 -24.49
CA PRO A 153 -4.26 -3.71 -23.66
C PRO A 153 -4.41 -2.29 -23.08
N VAL A 154 -5.61 -1.94 -22.62
CA VAL A 154 -5.89 -0.63 -21.99
C VAL A 154 -6.08 -0.82 -20.49
N CYS A 155 -5.35 -0.05 -19.67
CA CYS A 155 -5.63 0.06 -18.24
C CYS A 155 -6.96 0.78 -18.06
N LYS A 156 -7.94 0.14 -17.43
CA LYS A 156 -9.16 0.81 -16.99
C LYS A 156 -9.22 0.88 -15.48
N ASN A 157 -9.22 2.11 -15.01
CA ASN A 157 -9.64 2.49 -13.68
C ASN A 157 -10.74 3.55 -13.83
N THR A 158 -11.66 3.63 -12.88
CA THR A 158 -12.70 4.66 -12.88
C THR A 158 -12.13 6.08 -12.75
N ASP A 159 -10.93 6.19 -12.17
CA ASP A 159 -10.42 7.48 -11.70
C ASP A 159 -9.07 7.91 -12.31
N VAL A 160 -8.27 7.00 -12.88
CA VAL A 160 -6.96 7.32 -13.47
C VAL A 160 -6.64 6.45 -14.69
N ILE A 161 -6.32 7.07 -15.83
CA ILE A 161 -5.76 6.34 -16.98
C ILE A 161 -4.27 6.08 -16.72
N GLY A 162 -3.91 4.81 -16.50
CA GLY A 162 -2.52 4.38 -16.33
C GLY A 162 -1.75 4.27 -17.66
N THR A 163 -0.42 4.25 -17.58
CA THR A 163 0.44 3.95 -18.73
C THR A 163 0.70 2.44 -18.83
N VAL A 164 0.59 1.88 -20.05
CA VAL A 164 0.82 0.46 -20.32
C VAL A 164 2.20 0.27 -20.93
N THR A 165 2.98 -0.65 -20.37
CA THR A 165 4.25 -1.09 -20.94
C THR A 165 4.22 -2.62 -21.06
N CYS A 166 4.64 -3.16 -22.20
CA CYS A 166 4.66 -4.60 -22.43
C CYS A 166 6.02 -5.05 -22.92
N ASP A 167 6.44 -6.23 -22.49
CA ASP A 167 7.69 -6.89 -22.89
C ASP A 167 7.40 -8.33 -23.37
N PRO A 168 7.78 -8.69 -24.61
CA PRO A 168 8.30 -7.83 -25.67
C PRO A 168 7.23 -6.88 -26.24
N PRO A 169 7.59 -5.71 -26.83
CA PRO A 169 6.61 -4.78 -27.38
C PRO A 169 5.97 -5.32 -28.67
N SER A 170 4.74 -4.90 -28.94
CA SER A 170 4.02 -5.29 -30.16
C SER A 170 4.76 -4.82 -31.43
N GLY A 171 4.94 -5.75 -32.37
CA GLY A 171 5.72 -5.57 -33.59
C GLY A 171 7.22 -5.86 -33.44
N ALA A 172 7.68 -6.26 -32.26
CA ALA A 172 9.09 -6.60 -32.04
C ALA A 172 9.51 -7.85 -32.83
N LYS A 173 10.78 -7.83 -33.25
CA LYS A 173 11.47 -9.04 -33.68
C LYS A 173 12.11 -9.70 -32.47
N ILE A 174 11.80 -10.96 -32.25
CA ILE A 174 12.22 -11.71 -31.06
C ILE A 174 12.72 -13.11 -31.46
N GLY A 175 13.42 -13.74 -30.52
CA GLY A 175 13.79 -15.15 -30.62
C GLY A 175 12.57 -16.07 -30.53
N ILE A 176 12.70 -17.26 -31.08
CA ILE A 176 11.69 -18.33 -31.00
C ILE A 176 11.49 -18.90 -29.59
N ASP A 177 12.33 -18.50 -28.63
CA ASP A 177 12.33 -18.93 -27.22
C ASP A 177 11.39 -18.11 -26.32
N VAL A 178 10.81 -17.02 -26.83
CA VAL A 178 9.84 -16.22 -26.06
C VAL A 178 8.48 -16.90 -26.03
N THR A 179 7.97 -17.16 -24.81
CA THR A 179 6.70 -17.86 -24.58
C THR A 179 5.61 -17.00 -23.97
N GLU A 180 5.97 -15.84 -23.42
CA GLU A 180 5.08 -15.03 -22.59
C GLU A 180 5.22 -13.55 -22.95
N ILE A 181 4.10 -12.84 -22.84
CA ILE A 181 4.02 -11.38 -22.95
C ILE A 181 3.61 -10.88 -21.57
N VAL A 182 4.44 -10.03 -20.98
CA VAL A 182 4.17 -9.42 -19.68
C VAL A 182 3.82 -7.95 -19.91
N CYS A 183 2.64 -7.54 -19.46
CA CYS A 183 2.17 -6.15 -19.54
C CYS A 183 1.95 -5.56 -18.16
N ASN A 184 2.52 -4.38 -17.94
CA ASN A 184 2.43 -3.61 -16.70
C ASN A 184 1.59 -2.36 -16.90
N CYS A 185 0.63 -2.14 -16.00
CA CYS A 185 -0.10 -0.89 -15.84
C CYS A 185 0.52 -0.06 -14.72
N ILE A 186 0.99 1.15 -15.04
CA ILE A 186 1.57 2.08 -14.08
C ILE A 186 0.60 3.24 -13.84
N HIS A 187 0.25 3.46 -12.58
CA HIS A 187 -0.67 4.51 -12.12
C HIS A 187 0.04 5.83 -11.78
N SER A 188 -0.74 6.89 -11.54
CA SER A 188 -0.23 8.22 -11.15
C SER A 188 0.46 8.24 -9.78
N ASP A 189 0.15 7.27 -8.92
CA ASP A 189 0.75 7.04 -7.61
C ASP A 189 1.95 6.06 -7.66
N ASN A 190 2.38 5.66 -8.86
CA ASN A 190 3.42 4.67 -9.15
C ASN A 190 3.11 3.24 -8.68
N VAL A 191 1.84 2.91 -8.39
CA VAL A 191 1.45 1.50 -8.18
C VAL A 191 1.47 0.77 -9.51
N VAL A 192 2.14 -0.39 -9.54
CA VAL A 192 2.30 -1.23 -10.72
C VAL A 192 1.44 -2.48 -10.58
N ASP A 193 0.53 -2.70 -11.52
CA ASP A 193 -0.21 -3.96 -11.67
C ASP A 193 0.32 -4.72 -12.89
N THR A 194 0.47 -6.03 -12.77
CA THR A 194 1.14 -6.90 -13.75
C THR A 194 0.17 -7.96 -14.26
N CYS A 195 0.14 -8.18 -15.58
CA CYS A 195 -0.58 -9.29 -16.16
C CYS A 195 0.26 -10.02 -17.21
N GLU A 196 0.03 -11.32 -17.30
CA GLU A 196 0.77 -12.24 -18.15
C GLU A 196 -0.21 -12.92 -19.13
N THR A 197 0.21 -13.04 -20.39
CA THR A 197 -0.50 -13.84 -21.40
C THR A 197 0.49 -14.73 -22.14
N SER A 198 0.07 -15.97 -22.40
CA SER A 198 0.90 -16.95 -23.10
C SER A 198 0.78 -16.82 -24.61
N ILE A 199 1.92 -16.88 -25.29
CA ILE A 199 1.94 -16.97 -26.75
C ILE A 199 1.45 -18.38 -27.14
N PRO A 200 0.58 -18.53 -28.17
CA PRO A 200 0.13 -19.84 -28.62
C PRO A 200 1.32 -20.76 -28.92
N GLY A 201 1.40 -21.90 -28.22
CA GLY A 201 2.52 -22.84 -28.29
C GLY A 201 2.76 -23.52 -29.65
N LYS A 202 2.03 -23.11 -30.70
CA LYS A 202 2.21 -23.63 -32.07
C LYS A 202 3.50 -23.17 -32.74
N TYR A 203 4.18 -22.17 -32.17
CA TYR A 203 5.46 -21.64 -32.66
C TYR A 203 6.67 -22.14 -31.86
N MET A 204 6.44 -22.87 -30.75
CA MET A 204 7.47 -23.46 -29.89
C MET A 204 7.98 -24.82 -30.38
N LEU A 205 7.46 -25.35 -31.51
CA LEU A 205 7.89 -26.64 -32.06
C LEU A 205 8.09 -26.53 -33.57
N GLY A 206 9.32 -26.14 -33.93
CA GLY A 206 9.86 -26.17 -35.27
C GLY A 206 11.24 -26.83 -35.36
N TYR A 207 11.60 -27.72 -34.42
CA TYR A 207 12.67 -28.68 -34.70
C TYR A 207 12.09 -29.78 -35.60
N PHE A 208 12.33 -29.64 -36.90
CA PHE A 208 12.25 -30.76 -37.82
C PHE A 208 13.34 -31.78 -37.46
N ALA A 209 12.92 -32.98 -37.07
CA ALA A 209 13.52 -34.25 -37.45
C ALA A 209 12.43 -35.34 -37.44
#